data_AF-A0A6V8DQH6-F1
#
_entry.id   AF-A0A6V8DQH6-F1
#
_cell.length_a   1.000
_cell.length_b   1.000
_cell.length_c   1.000
_cell.angle_alpha   90.00
_cell.angle_beta   90.00
_cell.angle_gamma   90.00
#
_symmetry.space_group_name_H-M   'P 1'
#
loop_
_entity.id
_entity.type
_entity.pdbx_description
1 polymer ?
#
loop_
_entity_poly.entity_id
_entity_poly.type
_entity_poly.pdbx_seq_one_letter_code
_entity_poly.pdbx_strand_id
1 'polypeptide(L)'
;MNDMFAIVPASALILLVALRKIAIPIKFNEEIFGEIHPDEVHNSATMRMLMGAGFGSVGLMGLILGFSFEAGPQTEALLYAMAAAFALILGTLLFAKQRGYLHEMPTAPMVIFPGLIALCLAGALI
;
A
#
# COMPACT_ATOMS: atom_id res chain seq x y z
N MET A 1 -9.74 -22.25 -7.21
CA MET A 1 -8.53 -22.67 -6.45
C MET A 1 -7.34 -21.74 -6.72
N ASN A 2 -7.52 -20.56 -7.34
CA ASN A 2 -6.40 -19.82 -7.93
C ASN A 2 -6.07 -18.52 -7.18
N ASP A 3 -7.06 -17.82 -6.64
CA ASP A 3 -6.96 -16.40 -6.24
C ASP A 3 -5.92 -16.11 -5.14
N MET A 4 -5.51 -17.15 -4.39
CA MET A 4 -4.42 -17.10 -3.41
C MET A 4 -3.08 -16.68 -4.03
N PHE A 5 -2.82 -16.99 -5.31
CA PHE A 5 -1.59 -16.54 -5.99
C PHE A 5 -1.52 -15.01 -6.08
N ALA A 6 -2.66 -14.32 -6.03
CA ALA A 6 -2.72 -12.86 -6.06
C ALA A 6 -2.88 -12.27 -4.66
N ILE A 7 -3.78 -12.84 -3.84
CA ILE A 7 -4.08 -12.34 -2.49
C ILE A 7 -2.83 -12.38 -1.60
N VAL A 8 -2.13 -13.53 -1.57
CA VAL A 8 -0.98 -13.71 -0.65
C VAL A 8 0.17 -12.77 -1.01
N PRO A 9 0.65 -12.70 -2.27
CA PRO A 9 1.76 -11.81 -2.60
C PRO A 9 1.38 -10.33 -2.48
N ALA A 10 0.16 -9.93 -2.88
CA ALA A 10 -0.27 -8.55 -2.75
C ALA A 10 -0.29 -8.11 -1.28
N SER A 11 -0.82 -8.98 -0.41
CA SER A 11 -0.90 -8.74 1.02
C SER A 11 0.47 -8.76 1.71
N ALA A 12 1.33 -9.71 1.35
CA ALA A 12 2.68 -9.81 1.89
C ALA A 12 3.55 -8.60 1.49
N LEU A 13 3.50 -8.19 0.23
CA LEU A 13 4.26 -7.03 -0.25
C LEU A 13 3.84 -5.75 0.47
N ILE A 14 2.53 -5.48 0.59
CA ILE A 14 2.09 -4.27 1.29
C ILE A 14 2.41 -4.32 2.79
N LEU A 15 2.41 -5.51 3.40
CA LEU A 15 2.86 -5.70 4.79
C LEU A 15 4.35 -5.40 4.96
N LEU A 16 5.20 -5.85 4.06
CA LEU A 16 6.64 -5.54 4.11
C LEU A 16 6.88 -4.02 4.01
N VAL A 17 6.15 -3.33 3.12
CA VAL A 17 6.19 -1.87 3.01
C VAL A 17 5.70 -1.21 4.30
N ALA A 18 4.60 -1.70 4.87
CA ALA A 18 4.03 -1.21 6.12
C ALA A 18 5.00 -1.35 7.29
N LEU A 19 5.60 -2.53 7.47
CA LEU A 19 6.56 -2.80 8.53
C LEU A 19 7.79 -1.90 8.40
N ARG A 20 8.30 -1.70 7.18
CA ARG A 20 9.42 -0.77 6.95
C ARG A 20 9.04 0.67 7.34
N LYS A 21 7.84 1.13 6.96
CA LYS A 21 7.33 2.47 7.32
C LYS A 21 7.19 2.67 8.83
N ILE A 22 6.83 1.62 9.57
CA ILE A 22 6.66 1.66 11.02
C ILE A 22 8.02 1.58 11.74
N ALA A 23 8.90 0.69 11.29
CA ALA A 23 10.18 0.42 11.95
C ALA A 23 11.23 1.52 11.74
N ILE A 24 11.29 2.10 10.53
CA ILE A 24 12.29 3.12 10.17
C ILE A 24 11.66 4.35 9.47
N PRO A 25 10.70 5.03 10.10
CA PRO A 25 9.89 6.08 9.47
C PRO A 25 10.70 7.29 8.99
N ILE A 26 11.70 7.73 9.77
CA ILE A 26 12.56 8.88 9.43
C ILE A 26 13.36 8.58 8.16
N LYS A 27 14.15 7.49 8.18
CA LYS A 27 14.93 7.05 7.03
C LYS A 27 14.06 6.83 5.79
N PHE A 28 12.87 6.26 5.96
CA PHE A 28 11.92 6.06 4.85
C PHE A 28 11.44 7.39 4.25
N ASN A 29 11.17 8.40 5.07
CA ASN A 29 10.80 9.73 4.59
C ASN A 29 11.96 10.37 3.82
N GLU A 30 13.18 10.31 4.37
CA GLU A 30 14.36 10.93 3.78
C GLU A 30 14.79 10.28 2.47
N GLU A 31 14.65 8.95 2.34
CA GLU A 31 14.85 8.22 1.08
C GLU A 31 13.92 8.71 -0.05
N ILE A 32 12.79 9.36 0.29
CA ILE A 32 11.79 9.83 -0.67
C ILE A 32 11.86 11.32 -0.90
N PHE A 33 12.03 12.10 0.16
CA PHE A 33 11.91 13.57 0.13
C PHE A 33 13.23 14.30 0.35
N GLY A 34 14.32 13.59 0.62
CA GLY A 34 15.57 14.18 1.09
C GLY A 34 15.51 14.59 2.56
N GLU A 35 16.47 15.39 2.98
CA GLU A 35 16.61 15.82 4.38
C GLU A 35 15.38 16.62 4.84
N ILE A 36 14.80 16.22 5.98
CA ILE A 36 13.62 16.85 6.55
C ILE A 36 14.08 17.90 7.56
N HIS A 37 13.38 19.04 7.60
CA HIS A 37 13.64 20.07 8.61
C HIS A 37 13.62 19.47 10.03
N PRO A 38 14.61 19.78 10.90
CA PRO A 38 14.74 19.17 12.23
C PRO A 38 13.46 19.24 13.07
N ASP A 39 12.75 20.37 13.00
CA ASP A 39 11.52 20.58 13.77
C ASP A 39 10.34 19.70 13.31
N GLU A 40 10.37 19.21 12.07
CA GLU A 40 9.29 18.42 11.47
C GLU A 40 9.60 16.92 11.39
N VAL A 41 10.83 16.51 11.71
CA VAL A 41 11.30 15.13 11.51
C VAL A 41 10.44 14.12 12.29
N HIS A 42 10.06 14.46 13.52
CA HIS A 42 9.27 13.59 14.39
C HIS A 42 7.78 13.59 14.01
N ASN A 43 7.20 14.75 13.71
CA ASN A 43 5.81 14.85 13.27
C ASN A 43 5.60 14.09 11.94
N SER A 44 6.51 14.27 10.99
CA SER A 44 6.52 13.55 9.71
C SER A 44 6.72 12.05 9.89
N ALA A 45 7.56 11.63 10.85
CA ALA A 45 7.75 10.23 11.19
C ALA A 45 6.47 9.61 11.78
N THR A 46 5.77 10.30 12.68
CA THR A 46 4.49 9.83 13.24
C THR A 46 3.45 9.61 12.15
N MET A 47 3.32 10.55 11.20
CA MET A 47 2.42 10.39 10.06
C MET A 47 2.84 9.22 9.17
N ARG A 48 4.15 8.99 8.99
CA ARG A 48 4.66 7.84 8.24
C ARG A 48 4.32 6.50 8.91
N MET A 49 4.39 6.43 10.23
CA MET A 49 3.97 5.25 11.00
C MET A 49 2.47 5.01 10.88
N LEU A 50 1.64 6.04 10.99
CA LEU A 50 0.19 5.94 10.82
C LEU A 50 -0.17 5.44 9.41
N MET A 51 0.47 5.97 8.37
CA MET A 51 0.33 5.47 7.01
C MET A 51 0.80 4.01 6.88
N GLY A 52 1.90 3.66 7.55
CA GLY A 52 2.37 2.28 7.66
C GLY A 52 1.31 1.35 8.25
N ALA A 53 0.68 1.75 9.37
CA ALA A 53 -0.42 0.99 9.97
C ALA A 53 -1.60 0.85 9.00
N GLY A 54 -2.00 1.91 8.29
CA GLY A 54 -3.06 1.84 7.27
C GLY A 54 -2.75 0.84 6.15
N PHE A 55 -1.51 0.82 5.66
CA PHE A 55 -1.07 -0.15 4.65
C PHE A 55 -1.04 -1.57 5.21
N GLY A 56 -0.57 -1.71 6.46
CA GLY A 56 -0.52 -2.99 7.17
C GLY A 56 -1.91 -3.58 7.39
N SER A 57 -2.90 -2.75 7.71
CA SER A 57 -4.29 -3.19 7.87
C SER A 57 -4.85 -3.83 6.60
N VAL A 58 -4.59 -3.23 5.43
CA VAL A 58 -5.02 -3.80 4.13
C VAL A 58 -4.38 -5.16 3.90
N GLY A 59 -3.07 -5.29 4.14
CA GLY A 59 -2.37 -6.56 3.96
C GLY A 59 -2.77 -7.63 4.98
N LEU A 60 -2.96 -7.27 6.26
CA LEU A 60 -3.45 -8.21 7.27
C LEU A 60 -4.86 -8.70 6.94
N MET A 61 -5.77 -7.80 6.56
CA MET A 61 -7.11 -8.18 6.11
C MET A 61 -7.04 -9.11 4.90
N GLY A 62 -6.21 -8.79 3.90
CA GLY A 62 -6.04 -9.64 2.72
C GLY A 62 -5.57 -11.05 3.07
N LEU A 63 -4.56 -11.20 3.94
CA LEU A 63 -4.12 -12.53 4.39
C LEU A 63 -5.20 -13.27 5.18
N ILE A 64 -5.77 -12.63 6.21
CA ILE A 64 -6.73 -13.28 7.10
C ILE A 64 -7.96 -13.73 6.32
N LEU A 65 -8.56 -12.83 5.53
CA LEU A 65 -9.75 -13.13 4.75
C LEU A 65 -9.43 -14.10 3.61
N GLY A 66 -8.26 -13.97 2.97
CA GLY A 66 -7.80 -14.88 1.94
C GLY A 66 -7.75 -16.34 2.40
N PHE A 67 -7.24 -16.59 3.61
CA PHE A 67 -7.21 -17.94 4.19
C PHE A 67 -8.54 -18.36 4.85
N SER A 68 -9.47 -17.43 5.08
CA SER A 68 -10.76 -17.71 5.72
C SER A 68 -11.88 -18.01 4.74
N PHE A 69 -11.81 -17.48 3.52
CA PHE A 69 -12.83 -17.67 2.49
C PHE A 69 -12.57 -18.90 1.63
N GLU A 70 -13.64 -19.51 1.15
CA GLU A 70 -13.55 -20.50 0.08
C GLU A 70 -13.25 -19.79 -1.25
N ALA A 71 -12.57 -20.49 -2.16
CA ALA A 71 -12.27 -19.95 -3.48
C ALA A 71 -13.58 -19.68 -4.26
N GLY A 72 -13.68 -18.51 -4.90
CA GLY A 72 -14.87 -18.08 -5.65
C GLY A 72 -15.27 -16.63 -5.36
N PRO A 73 -16.58 -16.31 -5.36
CA PRO A 73 -17.03 -14.91 -5.34
C PRO A 73 -16.53 -14.06 -4.16
N GLN A 74 -16.28 -14.68 -3.00
CA GLN A 74 -15.78 -13.98 -1.80
C GLN A 74 -14.33 -13.53 -1.96
N THR A 75 -13.49 -14.40 -2.54
CA THR A 75 -12.06 -14.13 -2.79
C THR A 75 -11.87 -13.19 -3.98
N GLU A 76 -12.72 -13.27 -5.01
CA GLU A 76 -12.82 -12.27 -6.08
C GLU A 76 -13.18 -10.89 -5.54
N ALA A 77 -14.22 -10.79 -4.70
CA ALA A 77 -14.64 -9.53 -4.10
C ALA A 77 -13.53 -8.92 -3.22
N LEU A 78 -12.80 -9.76 -2.47
CA LEU A 78 -11.63 -9.33 -1.70
C LEU A 78 -10.55 -8.72 -2.59
N LEU A 79 -10.24 -9.34 -3.74
CA LEU A 79 -9.27 -8.82 -4.69
C LEU A 79 -9.69 -7.49 -5.31
N TYR A 80 -10.97 -7.32 -5.68
CA TYR A 80 -11.48 -6.02 -6.13
C TYR A 80 -11.40 -4.96 -5.04
N ALA A 81 -11.72 -5.31 -3.79
CA ALA A 81 -11.62 -4.40 -2.66
C ALA A 81 -10.16 -3.97 -2.40
N MET A 82 -9.21 -4.90 -2.47
CA MET A 82 -7.77 -4.60 -2.36
C MET A 82 -7.31 -3.69 -3.51
N ALA A 83 -7.69 -4.00 -4.76
CA ALA A 83 -7.36 -3.17 -5.92
C ALA A 83 -7.91 -1.74 -5.75
N ALA A 84 -9.15 -1.60 -5.29
CA ALA A 84 -9.76 -0.30 -5.01
C ALA A 84 -9.03 0.46 -3.89
N ALA A 85 -8.63 -0.22 -2.82
CA ALA A 85 -7.85 0.39 -1.74
C ALA A 85 -6.48 0.91 -2.25
N PHE A 86 -5.77 0.11 -3.04
CA PHE A 86 -4.49 0.52 -3.64
C PHE A 86 -4.66 1.66 -4.64
N ALA A 87 -5.72 1.64 -5.45
CA ALA A 87 -6.05 2.71 -6.38
C ALA A 87 -6.38 4.02 -5.65
N LEU A 88 -7.10 3.95 -4.53
CA LEU A 88 -7.38 5.11 -3.69
C LEU A 88 -6.08 5.70 -3.14
N ILE A 89 -5.18 4.87 -2.60
CA ILE A 89 -3.88 5.31 -2.09
C ILE A 89 -3.07 5.99 -3.20
N LEU A 90 -2.96 5.37 -4.38
CA LEU A 90 -2.27 5.97 -5.53
C LEU A 90 -2.91 7.28 -5.96
N GLY A 91 -4.24 7.32 -6.01
CA GLY A 91 -5.03 8.50 -6.34
C GLY A 91 -4.76 9.67 -5.38
N THR A 92 -4.56 9.42 -4.09
CA THR A 92 -4.20 10.49 -3.14
C THR A 92 -2.84 11.13 -3.42
N LEU A 93 -1.86 10.36 -3.93
CA LEU A 93 -0.56 10.91 -4.33
C LEU A 93 -0.67 11.80 -5.58
N LEU A 94 -1.44 11.35 -6.57
CA LEU A 94 -1.74 12.14 -7.76
C LEU A 94 -2.47 13.43 -7.40
N PHE A 95 -3.43 13.35 -6.47
CA PHE A 95 -4.17 14.49 -5.97
C PHE A 95 -3.28 15.46 -5.17
N ALA A 96 -2.36 14.95 -4.35
CA ALA A 96 -1.39 15.77 -3.63
C ALA A 96 -0.48 16.55 -4.58
N LYS A 97 -0.02 15.92 -5.68
CA LYS A 97 0.72 16.61 -6.75
C LYS A 97 -0.12 17.68 -7.43
N GLN A 98 -1.38 17.37 -7.77
CA GLN A 98 -2.29 18.35 -8.38
C GLN A 98 -2.51 19.58 -7.49
N ARG A 99 -2.54 19.39 -6.16
CA ARG A 99 -2.67 20.48 -5.18
C ARG A 99 -1.36 21.22 -4.88
N GLY A 100 -0.24 20.81 -5.47
CA GLY A 100 1.06 21.46 -5.27
C GLY A 100 1.75 21.10 -3.95
N TYR A 101 1.28 20.08 -3.23
CA TYR A 101 1.93 19.59 -2.00
C TYR A 101 3.11 18.66 -2.25
N LEU A 102 3.31 18.25 -3.51
CA LEU A 102 4.29 17.27 -3.92
C LEU A 102 5.03 17.77 -5.17
N HIS A 103 6.30 18.12 -5.02
CA HIS A 103 7.14 18.61 -6.13
C HIS A 103 7.52 17.49 -7.09
N GLU A 104 7.93 16.34 -6.55
CA GLU A 104 8.33 15.17 -7.33
C GLU A 104 7.53 13.93 -6.92
N MET A 105 7.17 13.08 -7.89
CA MET A 105 6.43 11.87 -7.59
C MET A 105 7.38 10.84 -6.96
N PRO A 106 7.03 10.27 -5.79
CA PRO A 106 7.86 9.26 -5.16
C PRO A 106 7.83 7.99 -6.02
N THR A 107 9.00 7.57 -6.53
CA THR A 107 9.12 6.46 -7.47
C THR A 107 8.60 5.14 -6.88
N ALA A 108 8.92 4.84 -5.62
CA ALA A 108 8.54 3.56 -5.01
C ALA A 108 7.00 3.35 -4.97
N PRO A 109 6.17 4.28 -4.44
CA PRO A 109 4.71 4.20 -4.56
C PRO A 109 4.20 4.06 -6.00
N MET A 110 4.82 4.76 -6.96
CA MET A 110 4.42 4.73 -8.37
C MET A 110 4.70 3.40 -9.07
N VAL A 111 5.58 2.57 -8.53
CA VAL A 111 5.83 1.22 -9.04
C VAL A 111 5.02 0.19 -8.26
N ILE A 112 5.01 0.29 -6.94
CA ILE A 112 4.38 -0.71 -6.06
C ILE A 112 2.87 -0.72 -6.25
N PHE A 113 2.18 0.43 -6.16
CA PHE A 113 0.72 0.43 -6.20
C PHE A 113 0.14 0.01 -7.54
N PRO A 114 0.62 0.50 -8.71
CA PRO A 114 0.14 -0.03 -9.99
C PRO A 114 0.37 -1.53 -10.14
N GLY A 115 1.52 -2.04 -9.68
CA GLY A 115 1.81 -3.48 -9.69
C GLY A 115 0.83 -4.29 -8.84
N LEU A 116 0.54 -3.82 -7.62
CA LEU A 116 -0.44 -4.45 -6.72
C LEU A 116 -1.87 -4.39 -7.28
N ILE A 117 -2.27 -3.26 -7.87
CA ILE A 117 -3.58 -3.11 -8.53
C ILE A 117 -3.70 -4.11 -9.68
N ALA A 118 -2.69 -4.17 -10.56
CA ALA A 118 -2.69 -5.08 -11.69
C ALA A 118 -2.73 -6.55 -11.24
N LEU A 119 -1.95 -6.91 -10.21
CA LEU A 119 -1.96 -8.25 -9.63
C LEU A 119 -3.34 -8.62 -9.07
N CYS A 120 -3.96 -7.72 -8.32
CA CYS A 120 -5.28 -7.97 -7.74
C CYS A 120 -6.36 -8.11 -8.82
N LEU A 121 -6.37 -7.23 -9.83
CA LEU A 121 -7.32 -7.32 -10.94
C LEU A 121 -7.11 -8.58 -11.78
N ALA A 122 -5.86 -8.95 -12.07
CA ALA A 122 -5.56 -10.19 -12.79
C ALA A 122 -6.03 -11.42 -11.99
N GLY A 123 -5.80 -11.45 -10.68
CA GLY A 123 -6.27 -12.52 -9.81
C GLY A 123 -7.80 -12.60 -9.70
N ALA A 124 -8.51 -11.49 -9.85
CA ALA A 124 -9.97 -11.45 -9.78
C ALA A 124 -10.66 -11.87 -11.10
N LEU A 125 -9.89 -11.96 -12.19
CA LEU A 125 -10.39 -12.20 -13.54
C LEU A 125 -10.04 -13.60 -14.08
N ILE A 126 -9.24 -14.39 -13.35
CA ILE A 126 -8.71 -15.70 -13.75
C ILE A 126 -9.13 -16.77 -12.75
#